data_AF-B7K6I6-F1
#
_entry.id   AF-B7K6I6-F1
#
_cell.length_a   1.000
_cell.length_b   1.000
_cell.length_c   1.000
_cell.angle_alpha   90.00
_cell.angle_beta   90.00
_cell.angle_gamma   90.00
#
_symmetry.space_group_name_H-M   'P 1'
#
loop_
_entity.id
_entity.type
_entity.pdbx_description
1 polymer ?
#
loop_
_entity_poly.entity_id
_entity_poly.type
_entity_poly.pdbx_seq_one_letter_code
_entity_poly.pdbx_strand_id
1 'polypeptide(L)' 'MPRKKVYVREYTVRAHEREISTRVFKLVCSFCHDSCERETYATTCPKYGEQCKGVKKKCKRFAKEQK' A
#
# COMPACT_ATOMS: atom_id res chain seq x y z
N MET A 1 32.15 30.88 20.16
CA MET A 1 31.09 29.97 19.66
C MET A 1 29.95 29.92 20.68
N PRO A 2 28.72 30.35 20.34
CA PRO A 2 27.61 30.33 21.27
C PRO A 2 27.19 28.88 21.56
N ARG A 3 27.00 28.54 22.84
CA ARG A 3 26.56 27.22 23.31
C ARG A 3 25.37 27.40 24.25
N LYS A 4 24.33 26.57 24.08
CA LYS A 4 23.12 26.60 24.92
C LYS A 4 22.87 25.21 25.48
N LYS A 5 22.59 25.12 26.79
CA LYS A 5 22.13 23.87 27.41
C LYS A 5 20.64 23.69 27.10
N VAL A 6 20.30 22.52 26.58
CA VAL A 6 18.92 22.14 26.26
C VAL A 6 18.61 20.88 27.06
N TYR A 7 17.46 20.87 27.73
CA TYR A 7 16.95 19.69 28.42
C TYR A 7 16.19 18.82 27.42
N VAL A 8 16.64 17.59 27.22
CA VAL A 8 16.01 16.62 26.31
C VAL A 8 15.31 15.57 27.17
N ARG A 9 14.03 15.31 26.90
CA ARG A 9 13.30 14.21 27.54
C ARG A 9 13.72 12.89 26.89
N GLU A 10 14.19 11.95 27.69
CA GLU A 10 14.49 10.58 27.24
C GLU A 10 13.17 9.81 27.07
N TYR A 11 12.96 9.25 25.88
CA TYR A 11 11.82 8.38 25.60
C TYR A 11 12.31 6.94 25.47
N THR A 12 11.83 6.03 26.32
CA THR A 12 12.09 4.60 26.19
C THR A 12 11.14 3.99 25.16
N VAL A 13 11.66 3.69 23.97
CA VAL A 13 10.90 2.99 22.93
C VAL A 13 10.83 1.50 23.31
N ARG A 14 9.65 1.01 23.66
CA ARG A 14 9.42 -0.43 23.86
C ARG A 14 9.19 -1.09 22.50
N ALA A 15 10.02 -2.09 22.18
CA ALA A 15 9.78 -2.94 21.04
C ALA A 15 8.43 -3.67 21.24
N HIS A 16 7.63 -3.76 20.18
CA HIS A 16 6.39 -4.52 20.19
C HIS A 16 6.41 -5.49 19.01
N GLU A 17 5.95 -6.70 19.26
CA GLU A 17 5.75 -7.73 18.24
C GLU A 17 4.25 -7.92 18.02
N ARG A 18 3.84 -8.16 16.78
CA ARG A 18 2.45 -8.43 16.42
C ARG A 18 2.42 -9.52 15.38
N GLU A 19 1.56 -10.51 15.59
CA GLU A 19 1.23 -11.48 14.57
C GLU A 19 0.19 -10.86 13.62
N ILE A 20 0.51 -10.81 12.33
CA ILE A 20 -0.37 -10.25 11.30
C ILE A 20 -0.85 -11.40 10.42
N SER A 21 -2.11 -11.80 10.57
CA SER A 21 -2.72 -12.81 9.70
C SER A 21 -2.98 -12.22 8.31
N THR A 22 -2.37 -12.80 7.28
CA THR A 22 -2.64 -12.48 5.88
C THR A 22 -3.79 -13.32 5.34
N ARG A 23 -4.46 -12.82 4.29
CA ARG A 23 -5.48 -13.57 3.54
C ARG A 23 -5.32 -13.31 2.05
N VAL A 24 -5.70 -14.31 1.24
CA VAL A 24 -5.76 -14.18 -0.22
C VAL A 24 -7.12 -13.61 -0.61
N PHE A 25 -7.11 -12.45 -1.26
CA PHE A 25 -8.31 -11.83 -1.81
C PHE A 25 -8.37 -12.07 -3.32
N LYS A 26 -9.50 -12.59 -3.80
CA LYS A 26 -9.84 -12.65 -5.23
C LYS A 26 -10.70 -11.44 -5.56
N LEU A 27 -10.22 -10.60 -6.48
CA LEU A 27 -10.86 -9.34 -6.80
C LEU A 27 -10.83 -9.07 -8.30
N VAL A 28 -11.77 -8.25 -8.75
CA VAL A 28 -11.81 -7.72 -10.11
C VAL A 28 -11.28 -6.30 -10.06
N CYS A 29 -10.25 -6.00 -10.84
CA CYS A 29 -9.69 -4.66 -10.88
C CYS A 29 -10.73 -3.66 -11.41
N SER A 30 -10.99 -2.56 -10.68
CA SER A 30 -11.96 -1.54 -11.12
C SER A 30 -11.60 -0.86 -12.45
N PHE A 31 -10.34 -1.00 -12.90
CA PHE A 31 -9.83 -0.31 -14.09
C PHE A 31 -9.60 -1.25 -15.27
N CYS A 32 -8.96 -2.40 -15.06
CA CYS A 32 -8.70 -3.36 -16.14
C CYS A 32 -9.75 -4.48 -16.23
N HIS A 33 -10.63 -4.64 -15.23
CA HIS A 33 -11.61 -5.73 -15.13
C HIS A 33 -11.03 -7.15 -15.20
N ASP A 34 -9.71 -7.28 -15.15
CA ASP A 34 -9.06 -8.59 -15.03
C ASP A 34 -9.26 -9.14 -13.61
N SER A 35 -9.41 -10.47 -13.52
CA SER A 35 -9.35 -11.19 -12.25
C SER A 35 -7.93 -11.14 -11.71
N CYS A 36 -7.81 -10.85 -10.41
CA CYS A 36 -6.54 -10.78 -9.71
C CYS A 36 -6.69 -11.47 -8.35
N GLU A 37 -5.63 -12.13 -7.92
CA GLU A 37 -5.54 -12.70 -6.57
C GLU A 37 -4.37 -12.02 -5.86
N ARG A 38 -4.57 -11.59 -4.60
CA ARG A 38 -3.51 -10.92 -3.84
C ARG A 38 -3.56 -11.30 -2.37
N GLU A 39 -2.42 -11.70 -1.83
CA GLU A 39 -2.23 -11.88 -0.40
C GLU A 39 -1.97 -10.52 0.26
N THR A 40 -2.84 -10.11 1.18
CA THR A 40 -2.67 -8.86 1.94
C THR A 40 -3.21 -9.00 3.36
N TYR A 41 -2.72 -8.15 4.25
CA TYR A 41 -3.28 -7.94 5.59
C TYR A 41 -4.31 -6.80 5.63
N ALA A 42 -4.67 -6.24 4.48
CA ALA A 42 -5.43 -5.01 4.39
C ALA A 42 -6.85 -5.20 4.93
N THR A 43 -7.30 -4.28 5.79
CA THR A 43 -8.67 -4.24 6.31
C THR A 43 -9.70 -3.91 5.21
N THR A 44 -9.24 -3.34 4.09
CA THR A 44 -10.07 -2.95 2.94
C THR A 44 -9.64 -3.69 1.66
N CYS A 45 -10.62 -4.10 0.84
CA CYS A 45 -10.37 -4.81 -0.41
C CYS A 45 -9.49 -3.97 -1.37
N PRO A 46 -8.39 -4.53 -1.91
CA PRO A 46 -7.53 -3.82 -2.85
C PRO A 46 -8.31 -3.39 -4.10
N LYS A 47 -8.32 -2.09 -4.42
CA LYS A 47 -9.10 -1.53 -5.56
C LYS A 47 -8.50 -1.83 -6.94
N TYR A 48 -7.28 -2.37 -6.99
CA TYR A 48 -6.47 -2.43 -8.21
C TYR A 48 -5.79 -3.79 -8.35
N GLY A 49 -5.77 -4.29 -9.58
CA GLY A 49 -5.01 -5.49 -9.97
C GLY A 49 -3.51 -5.22 -10.11
N GLU A 50 -2.72 -6.29 -10.09
CA GLU A 50 -1.24 -6.22 -10.12
C GLU A 50 -0.67 -5.59 -11.39
N GLN A 51 -1.34 -5.80 -12.53
CA GLN A 51 -0.90 -5.26 -13.81
C GLN A 51 -0.87 -3.72 -13.84
N CYS A 52 -1.83 -3.07 -13.19
CA CYS A 52 -1.93 -1.62 -13.19
C CYS A 52 -1.22 -0.95 -12.01
N LYS A 53 -0.85 -1.71 -10.96
CA LYS A 53 -0.23 -1.20 -9.71
C LYS A 53 -0.91 0.06 -9.14
N GLY A 54 -2.22 0.24 -9.34
CA GLY A 54 -2.93 1.45 -8.92
C GLY A 54 -2.61 2.73 -9.70
N VAL A 55 -1.82 2.65 -10.77
CA VAL A 55 -1.47 3.79 -11.62
C VAL A 55 -2.32 3.74 -12.89
N LYS A 56 -3.26 4.68 -13.03
CA LYS A 56 -4.18 4.78 -14.19
C LYS A 56 -3.44 4.72 -15.54
N LYS A 57 -2.28 5.39 -15.66
CA LYS A 57 -1.46 5.45 -16.88
C LYS A 57 -0.84 4.10 -17.29
N LYS A 58 -0.66 3.16 -16.36
CA LYS A 58 -0.11 1.82 -16.62
C LYS A 58 -1.19 0.81 -16.98
N CYS A 59 -2.47 1.20 -16.92
CA CYS A 59 -3.59 0.34 -17.26
C CYS A 59 -3.78 0.28 -18.77
N LYS A 60 -4.05 -0.92 -19.32
CA LYS A 60 -4.31 -1.16 -20.75
C LYS A 60 -5.40 -0.25 -21.35
N ARG A 61 -6.32 0.26 -20.53
CA ARG A 61 -7.39 1.18 -20.93
C ARG A 61 -6.89 2.58 -21.32
N PHE A 62 -5.84 3.10 -20.66
CA PHE A 62 -5.20 4.37 -21.06
C PHE A 62 -4.59 4.27 -22.47
N ALA A 63 -4.04 3.11 -22.83
CA ALA A 63 -3.53 2.86 -24.17
C ALA A 63 -4.64 2.73 -25.24
N LYS A 64 -5.88 2.39 -24.83
CA LYS A 64 -7.05 2.36 -25.72
C LYS A 64 -7.73 3.72 -25.87
N GLU A 65 -7.77 4.53 -24.82
CA GLU A 65 -8.33 5.91 -24.84
C GLU A 65 -7.47 6.89 -25.65
N GLN A 66 -6.20 6.57 -25.90
CA GLN A 66 -5.31 7.38 -26.76
C GLN A 66 -5.38 7.02 -28.26
N LYS A 67 -6.21 6.05 -28.64
CA LYS A 67 -6.44 5.71 -30.06
C LYS A 67 -7.63 6.46 -30.62
#